data_AF-A0A1E1W583-F1
#
_entry.id   AF-A0A1E1W583-F1
#
_cell.length_a   1.000
_cell.length_b   1.000
_cell.length_c   1.000
_cell.angle_alpha   90.00
_cell.angle_beta   90.00
_cell.angle_gamma   90.00
#
_symmetry.space_group_name_H-M   'P 1'
#
loop_
_entity.id
_entity.type
_entity.pdbx_description
1 polymer ?
#
loop_
_entity_poly.entity_id
_entity_poly.type
_entity_poly.pdbx_seq_one_letter_code
_entity_poly.pdbx_strand_id
1 'polypeptide(L)'
;TPPAQPPPPAVPPPVAAAPARYARKILKHLHNLFVPRPNETLTFIYQLELGGDLISKQAVLCHRVLRLARNLAGNANLGASEWRSLLLLLLSAASALLSPPAPHHSAAEQLCERVLCVLFEVWILACHRCFPSPPLWRTLREQCIRWRHRAPLTEQWTRASLCLTARLLKHMYGPLFPAMPISEEDANLIPADMSAEAVMQSWYRILHTIGNPVDLCRPHVISQTPDFLQYSITQEDGARDPSQHPCLQALPSIFHKAMKGIAAHVDAFLGRGAER
;
A
#
# COMPACT_ATOMS: atom_id res chain seq x y z
N THR A 1 -16.21 -37.99 -19.96
CA THR A 1 -15.85 -37.78 -18.53
C THR A 1 -14.80 -36.69 -18.48
N PRO A 2 -15.02 -35.58 -17.76
CA PRO A 2 -13.95 -34.60 -17.58
C PRO A 2 -12.77 -35.26 -16.83
N PRO A 3 -11.51 -34.91 -17.14
CA PRO A 3 -10.36 -35.48 -16.47
C PRO A 3 -10.42 -35.15 -14.98
N ALA A 4 -10.30 -36.19 -14.14
CA ALA A 4 -10.25 -36.05 -12.69
C ALA A 4 -9.12 -35.10 -12.31
N GLN A 5 -9.43 -34.06 -11.54
CA GLN A 5 -8.41 -33.17 -11.01
C GLN A 5 -7.43 -34.00 -10.17
N PRO A 6 -6.11 -33.82 -10.33
CA PRO A 6 -5.13 -34.51 -9.52
C PRO A 6 -5.39 -34.20 -8.04
N PRO A 7 -5.22 -35.18 -7.14
CA PRO A 7 -5.43 -34.96 -5.71
C PRO A 7 -4.52 -33.80 -5.24
N PRO A 8 -5.02 -32.93 -4.36
CA PRO A 8 -4.23 -31.82 -3.87
C PRO A 8 -2.92 -32.37 -3.25
N PRO A 9 -1.77 -31.74 -3.53
CA PRO A 9 -0.49 -32.21 -3.00
C PRO A 9 -0.59 -32.31 -1.48
N ALA A 10 -0.19 -33.46 -0.94
CA ALA A 10 -0.25 -33.70 0.49
C ALA A 10 0.58 -32.65 1.25
N VAL A 11 -0.05 -31.97 2.21
CA VAL A 11 0.64 -30.99 3.05
C VAL A 11 1.70 -31.72 3.87
N PRO A 12 2.98 -31.32 3.85
CA PRO A 12 4.03 -32.00 4.61
C PRO A 12 3.66 -32.10 6.09
N PRO A 13 3.88 -33.24 6.77
CA PRO A 13 3.49 -33.43 8.17
C PRO A 13 3.95 -32.32 9.13
N PRO A 14 5.17 -31.74 8.99
CA PRO A 14 5.58 -30.61 9.84
C PRO A 14 4.70 -29.38 9.67
N VAL A 15 4.23 -29.09 8.44
CA VAL A 15 3.38 -27.94 8.13
C VAL A 15 1.99 -28.15 8.72
N ALA A 16 1.45 -29.37 8.60
CA ALA A 16 0.18 -29.74 9.20
C ALA A 16 0.22 -29.69 10.74
N ALA A 17 1.35 -30.07 11.35
CA ALA A 17 1.54 -30.05 12.79
C ALA A 17 1.64 -28.63 13.39
N ALA A 18 2.11 -27.64 12.64
CA ALA A 18 2.31 -26.27 13.12
C ALA A 18 1.93 -25.18 12.09
N PRO A 19 0.66 -25.12 11.63
CA PRO A 19 0.25 -24.31 10.49
C PRO A 19 0.55 -22.82 10.66
N ALA A 20 0.21 -22.21 11.80
CA ALA A 20 0.44 -20.80 12.07
C ALA A 20 1.94 -20.42 12.11
N ARG A 21 2.81 -21.33 12.54
CA ARG A 21 4.27 -21.10 12.53
C ARG A 21 4.79 -21.04 11.10
N TYR A 22 4.40 -22.01 10.27
CA TYR A 22 4.85 -22.07 8.88
C TYR A 22 4.21 -21.00 8.01
N ALA A 23 2.94 -20.66 8.22
CA ALA A 23 2.27 -19.56 7.54
C ALA A 23 3.05 -18.24 7.70
N ARG A 24 3.41 -17.87 8.94
CA ARG A 24 4.23 -16.67 9.20
C ARG A 24 5.61 -16.72 8.53
N LYS A 25 6.26 -17.90 8.54
CA LYS A 25 7.56 -18.08 7.88
C LYS A 25 7.44 -17.93 6.36
N ILE A 26 6.42 -18.53 5.76
CA ILE A 26 6.13 -18.44 4.32
C ILE A 26 5.85 -16.98 3.94
N LEU A 27 4.95 -16.29 4.66
CA LEU A 27 4.63 -14.88 4.43
C LEU A 27 5.91 -14.02 4.46
N LYS A 28 6.80 -14.24 5.43
CA LYS A 28 8.07 -13.50 5.50
C LYS A 28 8.96 -13.74 4.27
N HIS A 29 8.98 -14.95 3.71
CA HIS A 29 9.77 -15.27 2.52
C HIS A 29 9.16 -14.74 1.22
N LEU A 30 7.83 -14.56 1.14
CA LEU A 30 7.17 -14.01 -0.03
C LEU A 30 7.63 -12.58 -0.37
N HIS A 31 8.13 -11.82 0.62
CA HIS A 31 8.75 -10.52 0.42
C HIS A 31 9.87 -10.54 -0.64
N ASN A 32 10.63 -11.64 -0.71
CA ASN A 32 11.76 -11.74 -1.64
C ASN A 32 11.35 -11.69 -3.12
N LEU A 33 10.06 -11.86 -3.43
CA LEU A 33 9.53 -11.69 -4.78
C LEU A 33 9.44 -10.23 -5.21
N PHE A 34 9.42 -9.28 -4.26
CA PHE A 34 9.30 -7.84 -4.52
C PHE A 34 10.65 -7.13 -4.64
N VAL A 35 11.75 -7.81 -4.28
CA VAL A 35 13.10 -7.25 -4.37
C VAL A 35 13.54 -7.26 -5.85
N PRO A 36 13.90 -6.11 -6.43
CA PRO A 36 14.44 -6.05 -7.80
C PRO A 36 15.73 -6.88 -7.92
N ARG A 37 15.91 -7.61 -9.03
CA ARG A 37 17.11 -8.44 -9.24
C ARG A 37 18.12 -7.70 -10.13
N PRO A 38 19.36 -7.50 -9.70
CA PRO A 38 20.36 -6.75 -10.48
C PRO A 38 20.68 -7.39 -11.84
N ASN A 39 20.58 -8.72 -11.95
CA ASN A 39 20.87 -9.46 -13.20
C ASN A 39 19.79 -9.31 -14.29
N GLU A 40 18.61 -8.77 -13.99
CA GLU A 40 17.61 -8.44 -15.02
C GLU A 40 18.08 -7.26 -15.89
N THR A 41 18.93 -6.38 -15.33
CA THR A 41 19.58 -5.28 -16.05
C THR A 41 20.66 -5.77 -17.02
N LEU A 42 21.38 -6.86 -16.69
CA LEU A 42 22.37 -7.46 -17.60
C LEU A 42 21.73 -8.21 -18.76
N THR A 43 20.51 -8.74 -18.59
CA THR A 43 19.75 -9.33 -19.70
C THR A 43 19.33 -8.27 -20.72
N PHE A 44 19.06 -7.03 -20.27
CA PHE A 44 18.76 -5.90 -21.16
C PHE A 44 19.93 -5.53 -22.08
N ILE A 45 21.18 -5.72 -21.63
CA ILE A 45 22.38 -5.36 -22.41
C ILE A 45 22.72 -6.42 -23.46
N TYR A 46 22.39 -7.70 -23.23
CA TYR A 46 22.77 -8.79 -24.13
C TYR A 46 21.61 -9.52 -24.83
N GLN A 47 20.34 -9.37 -24.41
CA GLN A 47 19.17 -10.04 -25.00
C GLN A 47 17.84 -9.32 -24.67
N LEU A 48 17.38 -8.45 -25.57
CA LEU A 48 16.18 -7.60 -25.39
C LEU A 48 14.87 -8.40 -25.16
N GLU A 49 14.77 -9.62 -25.65
CA GLU A 49 13.52 -10.43 -25.60
C GLU A 49 13.38 -11.26 -24.32
N LEU A 50 14.48 -11.77 -23.74
CA LEU A 50 14.44 -12.64 -22.55
C LEU A 50 14.30 -11.87 -21.22
N GLY A 51 14.80 -10.63 -21.16
CA GLY A 51 14.71 -9.77 -19.97
C GLY A 51 13.28 -9.27 -19.67
N GLY A 52 12.52 -8.90 -20.72
CA GLY A 52 11.12 -8.48 -20.59
C GLY A 52 10.21 -9.60 -20.08
N ASP A 53 10.49 -10.84 -20.48
CA ASP A 53 9.78 -12.04 -20.04
C ASP A 53 10.00 -12.36 -18.54
N LEU A 54 11.16 -12.03 -17.99
CA LEU A 54 11.46 -12.28 -16.57
C LEU A 54 10.82 -11.22 -15.67
N ILE A 55 10.89 -9.95 -16.06
CA ILE A 55 10.25 -8.83 -15.35
C ILE A 55 8.73 -9.01 -15.34
N SER A 56 8.14 -9.43 -16.47
CA SER A 56 6.70 -9.73 -16.54
C SER A 56 6.31 -10.92 -15.65
N LYS A 57 7.12 -12.00 -15.61
CA LYS A 57 6.92 -13.13 -14.70
C LYS A 57 7.02 -12.71 -13.23
N GLN A 58 8.00 -11.89 -12.85
CA GLN A 58 8.11 -11.37 -11.48
C GLN A 58 6.89 -10.53 -11.10
N ALA A 59 6.44 -9.64 -11.99
CA ALA A 59 5.24 -8.84 -11.77
C ALA A 59 3.99 -9.71 -11.56
N VAL A 60 3.82 -10.76 -12.36
CA VAL A 60 2.74 -11.74 -12.19
C VAL A 60 2.81 -12.42 -10.81
N LEU A 61 4.00 -12.83 -10.36
CA LEU A 61 4.18 -13.43 -9.03
C LEU A 61 3.85 -12.43 -7.91
N CYS A 62 4.28 -11.17 -8.04
CA CYS A 62 3.95 -10.11 -7.10
C CYS A 62 2.43 -9.91 -7.00
N HIS A 63 1.74 -9.81 -8.14
CA HIS A 63 0.28 -9.73 -8.17
C HIS A 63 -0.41 -10.92 -7.50
N ARG A 64 0.10 -12.13 -7.70
CA ARG A 64 -0.41 -13.34 -7.02
C ARG A 64 -0.25 -13.24 -5.51
N VAL A 65 0.89 -12.76 -5.01
CA VAL A 65 1.11 -12.54 -3.57
C VAL A 65 0.18 -11.46 -3.02
N LEU A 66 0.00 -10.34 -3.72
CA LEU A 66 -0.91 -9.28 -3.29
C LEU A 66 -2.36 -9.77 -3.25
N ARG A 67 -2.79 -10.57 -4.24
CA ARG A 67 -4.10 -11.22 -4.26
C ARG A 67 -4.25 -12.20 -3.10
N LEU A 68 -3.23 -13.03 -2.84
CA LEU A 68 -3.20 -13.95 -1.70
C LEU A 68 -3.35 -13.18 -0.37
N ALA A 69 -2.59 -12.10 -0.19
CA ALA A 69 -2.66 -11.27 1.01
C ALA A 69 -4.06 -10.72 1.24
N ARG A 70 -4.69 -10.19 0.19
CA ARG A 70 -6.07 -9.68 0.26
C ARG A 70 -7.09 -10.78 0.56
N ASN A 71 -6.92 -11.97 -0.02
CA ASN A 71 -7.78 -13.13 0.22
C ASN A 71 -7.64 -13.67 1.65
N LEU A 72 -6.41 -13.74 2.19
CA LEU A 72 -6.17 -14.14 3.57
C LEU A 72 -6.84 -13.18 4.55
N ALA A 73 -6.71 -11.87 4.32
CA ALA A 73 -7.35 -10.86 5.16
C ALA A 73 -8.88 -10.93 5.17
N GLY A 74 -9.49 -11.37 4.06
CA GLY A 74 -10.95 -11.47 3.93
C GLY A 74 -11.54 -12.78 4.46
N ASN A 75 -10.84 -13.90 4.22
CA ASN A 75 -11.44 -15.23 4.35
C ASN A 75 -10.77 -16.12 5.40
N ALA A 76 -9.54 -15.82 5.83
CA ALA A 76 -8.83 -16.65 6.79
C ALA A 76 -9.05 -16.19 8.24
N ASN A 77 -9.09 -17.14 9.16
CA ASN A 77 -9.12 -16.86 10.60
C ASN A 77 -7.70 -16.63 11.12
N LEU A 78 -7.17 -15.42 10.87
CA LEU A 78 -5.81 -15.04 11.26
C LEU A 78 -5.76 -14.62 12.73
N GLY A 79 -4.84 -15.19 13.50
CA GLY A 79 -4.48 -14.70 14.84
C GLY A 79 -3.63 -13.44 14.79
N ALA A 80 -3.47 -12.76 15.94
CA ALA A 80 -2.76 -11.48 16.04
C ALA A 80 -1.34 -11.49 15.44
N SER A 81 -0.62 -12.60 15.62
CA SER A 81 0.74 -12.73 15.08
C SER A 81 0.78 -12.97 13.55
N GLU A 82 -0.28 -13.53 12.97
CA GLU A 82 -0.43 -13.73 11.53
C GLU A 82 -0.84 -12.42 10.86
N TRP A 83 -1.79 -11.68 11.46
CA TRP A 83 -2.09 -10.31 11.06
C TRP A 83 -0.86 -9.43 11.03
N ARG A 84 -0.06 -9.45 12.11
CA ARG A 84 1.21 -8.72 12.16
C ARG A 84 2.15 -9.13 11.01
N SER A 85 2.26 -10.43 10.73
CA SER A 85 3.15 -10.93 9.66
C SER A 85 2.66 -10.51 8.27
N LEU A 86 1.35 -10.51 8.05
CA LEU A 86 0.71 -10.07 6.81
C LEU A 86 0.91 -8.57 6.56
N LEU A 87 0.69 -7.73 7.59
CA LEU A 87 0.91 -6.29 7.49
C LEU A 87 2.38 -5.94 7.26
N LEU A 88 3.30 -6.65 7.93
CA LEU A 88 4.75 -6.46 7.71
C LEU A 88 5.17 -6.89 6.30
N LEU A 89 4.59 -7.96 5.75
CA LEU A 89 4.81 -8.35 4.34
C LEU A 89 4.35 -7.25 3.38
N LEU A 90 3.18 -6.66 3.59
CA LEU A 90 2.67 -5.61 2.70
C LEU A 90 3.51 -4.32 2.82
N LEU A 91 3.93 -3.95 4.03
CA LEU A 91 4.84 -2.82 4.23
C LEU A 91 6.19 -3.04 3.55
N SER A 92 6.77 -4.23 3.66
CA SER A 92 8.05 -4.53 3.03
C SER A 92 7.94 -4.62 1.51
N ALA A 93 6.87 -5.22 0.99
CA ALA A 93 6.56 -5.22 -0.44
C ALA A 93 6.40 -3.80 -1.00
N ALA A 94 5.64 -2.94 -0.30
CA ALA A 94 5.48 -1.54 -0.68
C ALA A 94 6.82 -0.79 -0.64
N SER A 95 7.64 -1.00 0.40
CA SER A 95 8.97 -0.38 0.48
C SER A 95 9.85 -0.78 -0.71
N ALA A 96 9.89 -2.06 -1.07
CA ALA A 96 10.70 -2.55 -2.17
C ALA A 96 10.28 -1.98 -3.53
N LEU A 97 8.98 -1.71 -3.74
CA LEU A 97 8.46 -1.17 -5.00
C LEU A 97 8.47 0.35 -5.06
N LEU A 98 8.30 1.05 -3.94
CA LEU A 98 8.09 2.51 -3.91
C LEU A 98 9.38 3.30 -3.69
N SER A 99 10.40 2.69 -3.07
CA SER A 99 11.70 3.34 -2.81
C SER A 99 12.40 3.74 -4.12
N PRO A 100 13.05 4.93 -4.17
CA PRO A 100 13.92 5.31 -5.29
C PRO A 100 15.23 4.49 -5.27
N PRO A 101 15.94 4.34 -6.41
CA PRO A 101 15.59 4.78 -7.76
C PRO A 101 14.79 3.68 -8.48
N ALA A 102 13.48 3.86 -8.67
CA ALA A 102 12.79 2.97 -9.61
C ALA A 102 13.16 3.43 -11.03
N PRO A 103 13.76 2.56 -11.87
CA PRO A 103 13.97 2.89 -13.27
C PRO A 103 12.61 3.12 -13.95
N HIS A 104 12.60 4.05 -14.90
CA HIS A 104 11.45 4.29 -15.76
C HIS A 104 11.04 2.97 -16.43
N HIS A 105 9.74 2.65 -16.41
CA HIS A 105 9.13 1.46 -17.02
C HIS A 105 9.48 0.13 -16.33
N SER A 106 9.86 0.18 -15.05
CA SER A 106 10.07 -1.02 -14.23
C SER A 106 8.75 -1.67 -13.76
N ALA A 107 8.80 -2.95 -13.39
CA ALA A 107 7.67 -3.63 -12.73
C ALA A 107 7.15 -2.87 -11.50
N ALA A 108 8.01 -2.07 -10.86
CA ALA A 108 7.63 -1.18 -9.77
C ALA A 108 6.52 -0.20 -10.20
N GLU A 109 6.61 0.44 -11.37
CA GLU A 109 5.58 1.40 -11.83
C GLU A 109 4.21 0.73 -12.01
N GLN A 110 4.17 -0.49 -12.55
CA GLN A 110 2.93 -1.25 -12.75
C GLN A 110 2.31 -1.74 -11.43
N LEU A 111 3.14 -1.99 -10.42
CA LEU A 111 2.71 -2.54 -9.14
C LEU A 111 2.46 -1.49 -8.05
N CYS A 112 2.97 -0.25 -8.20
CA CYS A 112 2.86 0.83 -7.21
C CYS A 112 1.43 1.02 -6.71
N GLU A 113 0.49 1.19 -7.64
CA GLU A 113 -0.92 1.41 -7.31
C GLU A 113 -1.51 0.18 -6.62
N ARG A 114 -1.25 -1.01 -7.18
CA ARG A 114 -1.83 -2.25 -6.66
C ARG A 114 -1.34 -2.58 -5.26
N VAL A 115 -0.05 -2.40 -4.96
CA VAL A 115 0.50 -2.69 -3.63
C VAL A 115 -0.08 -1.75 -2.57
N LEU A 116 -0.25 -0.46 -2.90
CA LEU A 116 -0.85 0.52 -2.00
C LEU A 116 -2.34 0.24 -1.78
N CYS A 117 -3.08 -0.05 -2.85
CA CYS A 117 -4.48 -0.44 -2.78
C CYS A 117 -4.68 -1.63 -1.82
N VAL A 118 -3.91 -2.72 -2.01
CA VAL A 118 -3.99 -3.90 -1.13
C VAL A 118 -3.51 -3.58 0.29
N LEU A 119 -2.46 -2.76 0.46
CA LEU A 119 -1.98 -2.33 1.77
C LEU A 119 -3.10 -1.64 2.55
N PHE A 120 -3.75 -0.61 1.99
CA PHE A 120 -4.82 0.12 2.68
C PHE A 120 -6.05 -0.76 2.95
N GLU A 121 -6.49 -1.57 1.97
CA GLU A 121 -7.62 -2.49 2.15
C GLU A 121 -7.37 -3.48 3.29
N VAL A 122 -6.22 -4.15 3.29
CA VAL A 122 -5.86 -5.13 4.32
C VAL A 122 -5.64 -4.43 5.67
N TRP A 123 -5.11 -3.20 5.67
CA TRP A 123 -4.92 -2.44 6.91
C TRP A 123 -6.25 -2.09 7.58
N ILE A 124 -7.25 -1.65 6.80
CA ILE A 124 -8.60 -1.34 7.31
C ILE A 124 -9.27 -2.62 7.83
N LEU A 125 -9.15 -3.74 7.10
CA LEU A 125 -9.64 -5.04 7.59
C LEU A 125 -8.97 -5.47 8.90
N ALA A 126 -7.66 -5.25 9.03
CA ALA A 126 -6.95 -5.50 10.28
C ALA A 126 -7.50 -4.60 11.40
N CYS A 127 -7.83 -3.34 11.13
CA CYS A 127 -8.46 -2.46 12.13
C CYS A 127 -9.79 -3.00 12.65
N HIS A 128 -10.57 -3.69 11.79
CA HIS A 128 -11.81 -4.33 12.19
C HIS A 128 -11.60 -5.67 12.94
N ARG A 129 -10.68 -6.53 12.46
CA ARG A 129 -10.51 -7.90 12.96
C ARG A 129 -9.50 -8.05 14.10
N CYS A 130 -8.41 -7.28 14.07
CA CYS A 130 -7.32 -7.34 15.02
C CYS A 130 -6.54 -6.01 14.98
N PHE A 131 -7.05 -5.02 15.72
CA PHE A 131 -6.60 -3.63 15.59
C PHE A 131 -5.06 -3.52 15.69
N PRO A 132 -4.37 -2.95 14.68
CA PRO A 132 -2.91 -2.92 14.65
C PRO A 132 -2.31 -2.18 15.85
N SER A 133 -1.24 -2.73 16.41
CA SER A 133 -0.57 -2.14 17.57
C SER A 133 0.10 -0.79 17.24
N PRO A 134 0.34 0.09 18.24
CA PRO A 134 0.95 1.40 18.00
C PRO A 134 2.28 1.38 17.22
N PRO A 135 3.18 0.39 17.42
CA PRO A 135 4.39 0.30 16.61
C PRO A 135 4.11 0.08 15.11
N LEU A 136 3.10 -0.71 14.74
CA LEU A 136 2.75 -0.94 13.32
C LEU A 136 2.24 0.34 12.67
N TRP A 137 1.42 1.12 13.37
CA TRP A 137 0.96 2.43 12.89
C TRP A 137 2.11 3.42 12.72
N ARG A 138 3.06 3.43 13.65
CA ARG A 138 4.27 4.25 13.54
C ARG A 138 5.05 3.88 12.28
N THR A 139 5.28 2.58 12.04
CA THR A 139 5.95 2.09 10.84
C THR A 139 5.20 2.47 9.56
N LEU A 140 3.87 2.28 9.50
CA LEU A 140 3.07 2.69 8.33
C LEU A 140 3.26 4.18 8.03
N ARG A 141 3.15 5.04 9.05
CA ARG A 141 3.30 6.49 8.89
C ARG A 141 4.70 6.86 8.40
N GLU A 142 5.75 6.32 9.01
CA GLU A 142 7.13 6.56 8.59
C GLU A 142 7.38 6.15 7.14
N GLN A 143 6.79 5.02 6.72
CA GLN A 143 6.88 4.53 5.36
C GLN A 143 6.10 5.40 4.37
N CYS A 144 4.84 5.75 4.67
CA CYS A 144 4.05 6.65 3.83
C CYS A 144 4.75 8.01 3.63
N ILE A 145 5.39 8.58 4.66
CA ILE A 145 6.17 9.82 4.56
C ILE A 145 7.31 9.69 3.53
N ARG A 146 7.94 8.52 3.44
CA ARG A 146 9.04 8.23 2.48
C ARG A 146 8.56 8.01 1.06
N TRP A 147 7.29 7.66 0.87
CA TRP A 147 6.71 7.36 -0.45
C TRP A 147 5.89 8.52 -1.04
N ARG A 148 5.97 9.72 -0.44
CA ARG A 148 5.20 10.91 -0.84
C ARG A 148 5.50 11.42 -2.26
N HIS A 149 6.61 11.01 -2.86
CA HIS A 149 6.92 11.24 -4.27
C HIS A 149 6.12 10.35 -5.23
N ARG A 150 5.32 9.39 -4.74
CA ARG A 150 4.50 8.47 -5.54
C ARG A 150 3.04 8.91 -5.51
N ALA A 151 2.51 9.36 -6.65
CA ALA A 151 1.12 9.78 -6.78
C ALA A 151 0.08 8.75 -6.29
N PRO A 152 0.25 7.43 -6.54
CA PRO A 152 -0.72 6.43 -6.06
C PRO A 152 -0.88 6.39 -4.54
N LEU A 153 0.12 6.83 -3.76
CA LEU A 153 -0.01 6.91 -2.30
C LEU A 153 -1.11 7.89 -1.91
N THR A 154 -1.08 9.09 -2.49
CA THR A 154 -2.06 10.16 -2.20
C THR A 154 -3.46 9.78 -2.66
N GLU A 155 -3.57 9.07 -3.79
CA GLU A 155 -4.85 8.59 -4.31
C GLU A 155 -5.47 7.55 -3.38
N GLN A 156 -4.73 6.52 -3.00
CA GLN A 156 -5.22 5.47 -2.10
C GLN A 156 -5.46 5.99 -0.67
N TRP A 157 -4.62 6.93 -0.20
CA TRP A 157 -4.84 7.64 1.06
C TRP A 157 -6.17 8.41 1.04
N THR A 158 -6.43 9.18 -0.02
CA THR A 158 -7.67 9.95 -0.18
C THR A 158 -8.89 9.03 -0.21
N ARG A 159 -8.82 7.97 -1.03
CA ARG A 159 -9.87 6.94 -1.13
C ARG A 159 -10.21 6.34 0.24
N ALA A 160 -9.20 5.82 0.95
CA ALA A 160 -9.39 5.18 2.25
C ALA A 160 -9.91 6.16 3.33
N SER A 161 -9.35 7.37 3.38
CA SER A 161 -9.74 8.37 4.37
C SER A 161 -11.15 8.91 4.15
N LEU A 162 -11.59 9.11 2.90
CA LEU A 162 -12.98 9.51 2.59
C LEU A 162 -13.98 8.40 2.92
N CYS A 163 -13.67 7.13 2.64
CA CYS A 163 -14.54 6.02 3.04
C CYS A 163 -14.70 5.91 4.56
N LEU A 164 -13.59 6.09 5.29
CA LEU A 164 -13.61 6.18 6.76
C LEU A 164 -14.40 7.41 7.24
N THR A 165 -14.28 8.55 6.56
CA THR A 165 -15.04 9.78 6.86
C THR A 165 -16.53 9.56 6.70
N ALA A 166 -16.97 8.94 5.61
CA ALA A 166 -18.39 8.62 5.38
C ALA A 166 -18.98 7.76 6.50
N ARG A 167 -18.21 6.79 7.01
CA ARG A 167 -18.62 5.95 8.15
C ARG A 167 -18.60 6.71 9.46
N LEU A 168 -17.57 7.54 9.70
CA LEU A 168 -17.46 8.37 10.89
C LEU A 168 -18.64 9.33 11.03
N LEU A 169 -19.01 10.02 9.94
CA LEU A 169 -20.12 10.98 9.93
C LEU A 169 -21.45 10.33 10.29
N LYS A 170 -21.72 9.11 9.77
CA LYS A 170 -22.90 8.33 10.17
C LYS A 170 -22.93 8.01 11.66
N HIS A 171 -21.78 7.71 12.26
CA HIS A 171 -21.69 7.47 13.71
C HIS A 171 -21.84 8.75 14.54
N MET A 172 -21.34 9.89 14.07
CA MET A 172 -21.36 11.16 14.79
C MET A 172 -22.71 11.88 14.72
N TYR A 173 -23.31 11.92 13.52
CA TYR A 173 -24.49 12.75 13.24
C TYR A 173 -25.75 11.94 12.93
N GLY A 174 -25.63 10.61 12.83
CA GLY A 174 -26.75 9.72 12.55
C GLY A 174 -27.19 9.71 11.08
N PRO A 175 -28.32 9.04 10.77
CA PRO A 175 -28.75 8.77 9.40
C PRO A 175 -29.33 9.99 8.67
N LEU A 176 -29.68 11.06 9.38
CA LEU A 176 -30.24 12.28 8.78
C LEU A 176 -29.17 13.19 8.19
N PHE A 177 -27.89 12.96 8.51
CA PHE A 177 -26.80 13.72 7.94
C PHE A 177 -26.61 13.37 6.45
N PRO A 178 -26.36 14.35 5.56
CA PRO A 178 -26.18 14.09 4.14
C PRO A 178 -25.14 13.00 3.87
N ALA A 179 -25.56 11.98 3.10
CA ALA A 179 -24.68 10.88 2.77
C ALA A 179 -23.57 11.35 1.81
N MET A 180 -22.33 10.96 2.08
CA MET A 180 -21.26 11.10 1.11
C MET A 180 -21.46 10.12 -0.06
N PRO A 181 -21.26 10.54 -1.31
CA PRO A 181 -21.19 9.62 -2.43
C PRO A 181 -19.92 8.79 -2.30
N ILE A 182 -20.09 7.48 -2.16
CA ILE A 182 -19.01 6.49 -2.21
C ILE A 182 -19.30 5.62 -3.43
N SER A 183 -18.29 5.34 -4.24
CA SER A 183 -18.44 4.48 -5.41
C SER A 183 -18.87 3.07 -4.99
N GLU A 184 -19.55 2.35 -5.88
CA GLU A 184 -19.95 0.96 -5.59
C GLU A 184 -18.74 0.05 -5.32
N GLU A 185 -17.62 0.32 -5.99
CA GLU A 185 -16.34 -0.37 -5.78
C GLU A 185 -15.81 -0.22 -4.35
N ASP A 186 -16.09 0.92 -3.71
CA ASP A 186 -15.61 1.27 -2.37
C ASP A 186 -16.65 1.06 -1.26
N ALA A 187 -17.89 0.72 -1.62
CA ALA A 187 -18.98 0.53 -0.66
C ALA A 187 -18.64 -0.50 0.43
N ASN A 188 -17.81 -1.50 0.10
CA ASN A 188 -17.39 -2.58 1.00
C ASN A 188 -15.96 -2.41 1.55
N LEU A 189 -15.31 -1.26 1.32
CA LEU A 189 -13.96 -1.01 1.82
C LEU A 189 -13.91 -1.00 3.35
N ILE A 190 -14.92 -0.38 3.98
CA ILE A 190 -15.07 -0.38 5.44
C ILE A 190 -16.11 -1.43 5.83
N PRO A 191 -15.76 -2.45 6.65
CA PRO A 191 -16.71 -3.48 7.06
C PRO A 191 -17.96 -2.89 7.72
N ALA A 192 -19.12 -3.43 7.36
CA ALA A 192 -20.40 -2.88 7.80
C ALA A 192 -20.56 -2.91 9.33
N ASP A 193 -20.00 -3.94 9.96
CA ASP A 193 -19.98 -4.24 11.38
C ASP A 193 -18.72 -3.72 12.12
N MET A 194 -17.89 -2.91 11.47
CA MET A 194 -16.77 -2.24 12.14
C MET A 194 -17.29 -1.28 13.21
N SER A 195 -16.76 -1.39 14.44
CA SER A 195 -17.21 -0.57 15.58
C SER A 195 -16.89 0.92 15.38
N ALA A 196 -17.69 1.80 15.97
CA ALA A 196 -17.49 3.24 15.89
C ALA A 196 -16.12 3.68 16.43
N GLU A 197 -15.63 3.06 17.50
CA GLU A 197 -14.29 3.31 18.04
C GLU A 197 -13.20 2.92 17.04
N ALA A 198 -13.30 1.73 16.42
CA ALA A 198 -12.34 1.30 15.42
C ALA A 198 -12.36 2.22 14.20
N VAL A 199 -13.54 2.65 13.73
CA VAL A 199 -13.67 3.61 12.63
C VAL A 199 -12.99 4.94 12.98
N MET A 200 -13.27 5.51 14.16
CA MET A 200 -12.71 6.79 14.59
C MET A 200 -11.17 6.73 14.74
N GLN A 201 -10.66 5.68 15.40
CA GLN A 201 -9.22 5.48 15.56
C GLN A 201 -8.52 5.26 14.22
N SER A 202 -9.13 4.48 13.31
CA SER A 202 -8.58 4.23 11.98
C SER A 202 -8.58 5.49 11.14
N TRP A 203 -9.70 6.23 11.11
CA TRP A 203 -9.84 7.50 10.41
C TRP A 203 -8.75 8.48 10.83
N TYR A 204 -8.62 8.73 12.14
CA TYR A 204 -7.63 9.67 12.65
C TYR A 204 -6.21 9.25 12.25
N ARG A 205 -5.86 7.97 12.42
CA ARG A 205 -4.50 7.48 12.13
C ARG A 205 -4.20 7.52 10.64
N ILE A 206 -5.14 7.12 9.78
CA ILE A 206 -5.00 7.13 8.32
C ILE A 206 -4.87 8.58 7.81
N LEU A 207 -5.65 9.52 8.33
CA LEU A 207 -5.54 10.93 7.95
C LEU A 207 -4.12 11.49 8.16
N HIS A 208 -3.43 11.02 9.21
CA HIS A 208 -2.09 11.48 9.58
C HIS A 208 -0.93 10.67 8.97
N THR A 209 -1.17 9.65 8.13
CA THR A 209 -0.09 8.82 7.57
C THR A 209 0.79 9.56 6.58
N ILE A 210 0.25 10.52 5.81
CA ILE A 210 1.02 11.30 4.83
C ILE A 210 1.73 12.52 5.43
N GLY A 211 1.55 12.81 6.72
CA GLY A 211 2.16 13.98 7.36
C GLY A 211 1.59 15.31 6.85
N ASN A 212 2.42 16.37 6.83
CA ASN A 212 1.99 17.68 6.35
C ASN A 212 1.99 17.72 4.80
N PRO A 213 0.84 17.91 4.15
CA PRO A 213 0.74 17.96 2.69
C PRO A 213 1.50 19.16 2.08
N VAL A 214 1.69 20.26 2.82
CA VAL A 214 2.42 21.45 2.33
C VAL A 214 3.89 21.13 2.02
N ASP A 215 4.46 20.11 2.65
CA ASP A 215 5.82 19.66 2.38
C ASP A 215 6.00 19.15 0.93
N LEU A 216 4.91 18.72 0.28
CA LEU A 216 4.95 18.29 -1.13
C LEU A 216 5.36 19.44 -2.05
N CYS A 217 5.17 20.70 -1.67
CA CYS A 217 5.66 21.85 -2.43
C CYS A 217 7.18 22.08 -2.29
N ARG A 218 7.87 21.28 -1.47
CA ARG A 218 9.29 21.46 -1.13
C ARG A 218 10.07 20.18 -1.43
N PRO A 219 10.61 20.01 -2.66
CA PRO A 219 11.41 18.84 -3.04
C PRO A 219 12.54 18.54 -2.05
N HIS A 220 13.22 19.58 -1.54
CA HIS A 220 14.29 19.45 -0.56
C HIS A 220 13.88 18.83 0.78
N VAL A 221 12.59 18.81 1.12
CA VAL A 221 12.07 18.13 2.33
C VAL A 221 11.74 16.68 2.00
N ILE A 222 11.13 16.43 0.84
CA ILE A 222 10.78 15.08 0.39
C ILE A 222 12.02 14.23 0.09
N SER A 223 13.09 14.85 -0.39
CA SER A 223 14.33 14.18 -0.76
C SER A 223 15.24 13.82 0.43
N GLN A 224 14.89 14.20 1.67
CA GLN A 224 15.66 13.85 2.88
C GLN A 224 15.31 12.48 3.42
N THR A 225 15.24 11.48 2.54
CA THR A 225 15.04 10.08 2.93
C THR A 225 16.33 9.29 2.72
N PRO A 226 16.56 8.20 3.48
CA PRO A 226 17.75 7.38 3.32
C PRO A 226 17.97 6.91 1.87
N ASP A 227 16.89 6.58 1.15
CA ASP A 227 16.96 6.08 -0.23
C ASP A 227 17.43 7.17 -1.21
N PHE A 228 16.92 8.41 -1.07
CA PHE A 228 17.35 9.54 -1.89
C PHE A 228 18.79 9.97 -1.60
N LEU A 229 19.18 9.96 -0.31
CA LEU A 229 20.54 10.27 0.11
C LEU A 229 21.53 9.22 -0.40
N GLN A 230 21.19 7.93 -0.28
CA GLN A 230 22.00 6.84 -0.80
C GLN A 230 22.15 6.94 -2.31
N TYR A 231 21.06 7.21 -3.04
CA TYR A 231 21.10 7.42 -4.49
C TYR A 231 22.09 8.52 -4.88
N SER A 232 22.01 9.69 -4.23
CA SER A 232 22.89 10.85 -4.46
C SER A 232 24.37 10.51 -4.26
N ILE A 233 24.72 9.73 -3.23
CA ILE A 233 26.10 9.33 -2.93
C ILE A 233 26.65 8.34 -3.96
N THR A 234 25.81 7.45 -4.50
CA THR A 234 26.24 6.37 -5.40
C THR A 234 26.38 6.77 -6.88
N GLN A 235 26.02 7.99 -7.27
CA GLN A 235 26.12 8.44 -8.67
C GLN A 235 27.56 8.83 -9.03
N GLU A 236 28.02 8.40 -10.22
CA GLU A 236 29.40 8.57 -10.70
C GLU A 236 29.76 10.04 -11.01
N ASP A 237 28.79 10.88 -11.38
CA ASP A 237 28.96 12.30 -11.78
C ASP A 237 29.03 13.30 -10.61
N GLY A 238 29.41 12.84 -9.41
CA GLY A 238 29.44 13.67 -8.20
C GLY A 238 28.08 13.79 -7.51
N ALA A 239 28.10 14.29 -6.27
CA ALA A 239 26.94 14.38 -5.38
C ALA A 239 25.85 15.32 -5.93
N ARG A 240 24.98 14.81 -6.81
CA ARG A 240 23.79 15.54 -7.27
C ARG A 240 22.88 15.77 -6.06
N ASP A 241 22.39 16.99 -5.91
CA ASP A 241 21.41 17.32 -4.88
C ASP A 241 20.21 16.35 -4.98
N PRO A 242 19.88 15.58 -3.93
CA PRO A 242 18.75 14.66 -3.92
C PRO A 242 17.42 15.30 -4.37
N SER A 243 17.28 16.61 -4.16
CA SER A 243 16.08 17.37 -4.54
C SER A 243 15.86 17.47 -6.05
N GLN A 244 16.90 17.24 -6.85
CA GLN A 244 16.87 17.31 -8.31
C GLN A 244 16.46 15.99 -8.96
N HIS A 245 16.17 14.94 -8.17
CA HIS A 245 15.78 13.65 -8.71
C HIS A 245 14.52 13.77 -9.58
N PRO A 246 14.50 13.24 -10.83
CA PRO A 246 13.40 13.44 -11.79
C PRO A 246 12.00 13.06 -11.25
N CYS A 247 11.90 12.02 -10.42
CA CYS A 247 10.62 11.61 -9.82
C CYS A 247 9.95 12.70 -8.95
N LEU A 248 10.71 13.70 -8.48
CA LEU A 248 10.19 14.81 -7.67
C LEU A 248 9.48 15.86 -8.53
N GLN A 249 9.61 15.83 -9.86
CA GLN A 249 8.86 16.70 -10.77
C GLN A 249 7.33 16.48 -10.68
N ALA A 250 6.90 15.31 -10.21
CA ALA A 250 5.48 15.00 -10.01
C ALA A 250 4.87 15.68 -8.78
N LEU A 251 5.68 16.20 -7.85
CA LEU A 251 5.23 16.71 -6.57
C LEU A 251 4.13 17.78 -6.63
N PRO A 252 4.14 18.79 -7.55
CA PRO A 252 3.05 19.75 -7.66
C PRO A 252 1.70 19.11 -7.98
N SER A 253 1.69 18.09 -8.85
CA SER A 253 0.49 17.31 -9.18
C SER A 253 0.02 16.49 -7.98
N ILE A 254 0.95 15.88 -7.24
CA ILE A 254 0.65 15.12 -6.03
C ILE A 254 0.06 16.04 -4.94
N PHE A 255 0.63 17.23 -4.77
CA PHE A 255 0.11 18.26 -3.86
C PHE A 255 -1.33 18.66 -4.21
N HIS A 256 -1.60 18.95 -5.49
CA HIS A 256 -2.95 19.27 -5.96
C HIS A 256 -3.96 18.15 -5.63
N LYS A 257 -3.58 16.88 -5.87
CA LYS A 257 -4.40 15.72 -5.52
C LYS A 257 -4.65 15.63 -4.02
N ALA A 258 -3.62 15.85 -3.19
CA ALA A 258 -3.76 15.85 -1.73
C ALA A 258 -4.72 16.95 -1.25
N MET A 259 -4.61 18.16 -1.80
CA MET A 259 -5.48 19.29 -1.44
C MET A 259 -6.92 19.06 -1.90
N LYS A 260 -7.15 18.45 -3.07
CA LYS A 260 -8.50 17.99 -3.48
C LYS A 260 -9.08 16.99 -2.49
N GLY A 261 -8.28 16.02 -2.03
CA GLY A 261 -8.68 15.08 -1.00
C GLY A 261 -9.09 15.79 0.29
N ILE A 262 -8.27 16.73 0.78
CA ILE A 262 -8.56 17.52 1.99
C ILE A 262 -9.84 18.34 1.83
N ALA A 263 -10.02 19.00 0.68
CA ALA A 263 -11.25 19.74 0.38
C ALA A 263 -12.48 18.82 0.45
N ALA A 264 -12.41 17.61 -0.12
CA ALA A 264 -13.49 16.63 -0.05
C ALA A 264 -13.82 16.19 1.40
N HIS A 265 -12.83 16.12 2.30
CA HIS A 265 -13.09 15.89 3.72
C HIS A 265 -13.86 17.06 4.35
N VAL A 266 -13.47 18.29 4.05
CA VAL A 266 -14.18 19.49 4.55
C VAL A 266 -15.62 19.51 4.04
N ASP A 267 -15.81 19.31 2.74
CA ASP A 267 -17.14 19.26 2.11
C ASP A 267 -18.02 18.18 2.73
N ALA A 268 -17.44 17.02 3.06
CA ALA A 268 -18.14 15.96 3.77
C ALA A 268 -18.65 16.39 5.14
N PHE A 269 -17.82 17.05 5.95
CA PHE A 269 -18.23 17.59 7.25
C PHE A 269 -19.26 18.72 7.14
N LEU A 270 -19.26 19.46 6.01
CA LEU A 270 -20.27 20.49 5.71
C LEU A 270 -21.58 19.91 5.14
N GLY A 271 -21.66 18.60 4.91
CA GLY A 271 -22.85 17.96 4.33
C GLY A 271 -23.03 18.23 2.83
N ARG A 272 -22.00 18.71 2.13
CA ARG A 272 -22.02 19.02 0.69
C ARG A 272 -21.60 17.85 -0.20
N GLY A 273 -21.57 16.64 0.36
CA GLY A 273 -21.09 15.45 -0.34
C GLY A 273 -21.81 15.19 -1.67
N ALA A 274 -23.09 15.50 -1.77
CA ALA A 274 -23.92 15.26 -2.96
C ALA A 274 -23.82 16.35 -4.05
N GLU A 275 -23.14 17.48 -3.80
CA GLU A 275 -23.15 18.65 -4.70
C GLU A 275 -22.03 18.65 -5.76
N ARG A 276 -21.43 17.48 -6.07
CA ARG A 276 -20.36 17.36 -7.07
C ARG A 276 -20.51 16.18 -8.00
#